data_AF-A0A0G0UD49-F1
#
_entry.id   AF-A0A0G0UD49-F1
#
_cell.length_a   1.000
_cell.length_b   1.000
_cell.length_c   1.000
_cell.angle_alpha   90.00
_cell.angle_beta   90.00
_cell.angle_gamma   90.00
#
_symmetry.space_group_name_H-M   'P 1'
#
loop_
_entity.id
_entity.type
_entity.pdbx_description
1 polymer ?
#
loop_
_entity_poly.entity_id
_entity_poly.type
_entity_poly.pdbx_seq_one_letter_code
_entity_poly.pdbx_strand_id
1 'polypeptide(L)'
;MEKRLTKRMYYQRLDGQTFHESSTLFGLQNGRICEFERVLHDARWYNRYGEKLGWGDLVPEDFERIASGLKSDELFIILRKVDMYRDSYVRAGSDEDHPPLEYLLRECLFIIRSKEIFEITDRQQEGTVQEIYGIYPVKVIHPHSIRGLFI
;
A
#
# COMPACT_ATOMS: atom_id res chain seq x y z
N MET A 1 9.36 13.29 -19.94
CA MET A 1 8.85 11.92 -19.76
C MET A 1 8.53 11.75 -18.28
N GLU A 2 7.25 11.79 -17.91
CA GLU A 2 6.84 11.79 -16.50
C GLU A 2 6.99 10.39 -15.89
N LYS A 3 7.78 10.31 -14.82
CA LYS A 3 8.01 9.11 -14.01
C LYS A 3 6.72 8.69 -13.29
N ARG A 4 6.12 7.55 -13.64
CA ARG A 4 4.94 6.94 -12.98
C ARG A 4 5.38 5.94 -11.91
N LEU A 5 4.70 5.87 -10.77
CA LEU A 5 4.89 4.86 -9.73
C LEU A 5 4.68 3.45 -10.30
N THR A 6 5.76 2.83 -10.74
CA THR A 6 5.76 1.53 -11.41
C THR A 6 6.88 0.68 -10.85
N LYS A 7 6.68 -0.64 -10.86
CA LYS A 7 7.69 -1.62 -10.42
C LYS A 7 9.07 -1.36 -11.04
N ARG A 8 9.14 -0.91 -12.31
CA ARG A 8 10.38 -0.61 -13.05
C ARG A 8 11.18 0.60 -12.55
N MET A 9 10.57 1.55 -11.84
CA MET A 9 11.33 2.64 -11.22
C MET A 9 12.07 2.20 -9.95
N TYR A 10 11.68 1.07 -9.38
CA TYR A 10 12.14 0.61 -8.06
C TYR A 10 12.83 -0.76 -8.11
N TYR A 11 12.54 -1.56 -9.15
CA TYR A 11 13.22 -2.81 -9.48
C TYR A 11 13.71 -2.73 -10.93
N GLN A 12 15.01 -2.49 -11.11
CA GLN A 12 15.65 -2.92 -12.35
C GLN A 12 15.69 -4.45 -12.32
N ARG A 13 15.03 -5.12 -13.25
CA ARG A 13 15.30 -6.54 -13.50
C ARG A 13 16.74 -6.64 -14.01
N LEU A 14 17.59 -7.30 -13.24
CA LEU A 14 18.86 -7.86 -13.68
C LEU A 14 18.96 -9.28 -13.10
N ASP A 15 18.62 -10.26 -13.93
CA ASP A 15 19.41 -11.47 -14.16
C ASP A 15 19.87 -12.27 -12.93
N GLY A 16 19.10 -12.24 -11.84
CA GLY A 16 19.22 -13.19 -10.74
C GLY A 16 20.33 -12.94 -9.73
N GLN A 17 21.10 -11.84 -9.81
CA GLN A 17 22.07 -11.49 -8.76
C GLN A 17 22.16 -9.96 -8.55
N THR A 18 22.05 -9.57 -7.27
CA THR A 18 22.30 -8.24 -6.66
C THR A 18 21.15 -7.20 -6.70
N PHE A 19 20.58 -6.92 -5.52
CA PHE A 19 19.75 -5.75 -5.23
C PHE A 19 20.67 -4.56 -4.96
N HIS A 20 20.65 -3.52 -5.79
CA HIS A 20 21.33 -2.27 -5.50
C HIS A 20 20.36 -1.23 -4.96
N GLU A 21 20.57 -0.86 -3.70
CA GLU A 21 19.96 0.24 -2.96
C GLU A 21 20.35 1.59 -3.61
N SER A 22 19.40 2.33 -4.15
CA SER A 22 19.56 3.80 -4.33
C SER A 22 18.26 4.57 -4.59
N SER A 23 17.12 3.89 -4.74
CA SER A 23 15.81 4.53 -4.87
C SER A 23 14.82 3.86 -3.91
N THR A 24 14.94 4.17 -2.62
CA THR A 24 13.99 3.71 -1.59
C THR A 24 12.63 4.34 -1.87
N LEU A 25 11.61 3.50 -2.08
CA LEU A 25 10.21 3.91 -2.31
C LEU A 25 9.74 4.77 -1.13
N PHE A 26 9.78 6.10 -1.25
CA PHE A 26 9.54 7.01 -0.12
C PHE A 26 10.41 6.71 1.10
N GLY A 27 11.66 6.27 0.94
CA GLY A 27 12.50 5.87 2.07
C GLY A 27 12.19 4.48 2.64
N LEU A 28 11.20 3.76 2.11
CA LEU A 28 10.82 2.43 2.60
C LEU A 28 11.83 1.36 2.15
N GLN A 29 12.13 0.46 3.08
CA GLN A 29 12.89 -0.75 2.83
C GLN A 29 11.92 -1.94 2.69
N ASN A 30 12.07 -2.69 1.61
CA ASN A 30 11.29 -3.91 1.39
C ASN A 30 11.69 -4.97 2.43
N GLY A 31 10.70 -5.60 3.05
CA GLY A 31 10.89 -6.55 4.14
C GLY A 31 11.27 -5.94 5.48
N ARG A 32 11.13 -4.63 5.65
CA ARG A 32 11.35 -3.95 6.94
C ARG A 32 10.45 -4.58 8.01
N ILE A 33 11.03 -4.93 9.16
CA ILE A 33 10.30 -5.33 10.36
C ILE A 33 10.68 -4.36 11.48
N CYS A 34 9.68 -3.78 12.13
CA CYS A 34 9.83 -2.83 13.22
C CYS A 34 9.45 -3.49 14.55
N GLU A 35 10.37 -3.47 15.51
CA GLU A 35 10.12 -4.03 16.83
C GLU A 35 9.06 -3.22 17.60
N PHE A 36 9.04 -1.89 17.42
CA PHE A 36 8.15 -0.95 18.12
C PHE A 36 7.43 0.00 17.15
N GLU A 37 6.32 0.58 17.61
CA GLU A 37 5.60 1.70 16.97
C GLU A 37 5.05 1.42 15.56
N ARG A 38 5.05 0.15 15.12
CA ARG A 38 4.43 -0.23 13.84
C ARG A 38 2.92 -0.09 13.92
N VAL A 39 2.36 0.56 12.90
CA VAL A 39 0.91 0.63 12.67
C VAL A 39 0.44 -0.69 12.06
N LEU A 40 1.21 -1.21 11.11
CA LEU A 40 0.92 -2.46 10.43
C LEU A 40 2.15 -3.35 10.44
N HIS A 41 1.91 -4.65 10.64
CA HIS A 41 2.93 -5.67 10.58
C HIS A 41 2.84 -6.43 9.26
N ASP A 42 3.95 -6.59 8.55
CA ASP A 42 4.05 -7.38 7.31
C ASP A 42 2.96 -7.00 6.28
N ALA A 43 2.76 -5.68 6.11
CA ALA A 43 1.79 -5.15 5.17
C ALA A 43 2.30 -5.30 3.74
N ARG A 44 1.40 -5.52 2.79
CA ARG A 44 1.73 -5.54 1.36
C ARG A 44 1.33 -4.23 0.72
N TRP A 45 2.19 -3.72 -0.17
CA TRP A 45 2.01 -2.41 -0.79
C TRP A 45 1.86 -2.56 -2.30
N TYR A 46 0.87 -1.87 -2.87
CA TYR A 46 0.53 -1.93 -4.29
C TYR A 46 0.29 -0.53 -4.86
N ASN A 47 0.39 -0.38 -6.17
CA ASN A 47 -0.05 0.83 -6.87
C ASN A 47 -1.48 0.70 -7.41
N ARG A 48 -2.03 1.78 -7.97
CA ARG A 48 -3.38 1.80 -8.57
C ARG A 48 -3.63 0.79 -9.70
N TYR A 49 -2.57 0.25 -10.30
CA TYR A 49 -2.64 -0.75 -11.37
C TYR A 49 -2.55 -2.19 -10.83
N GLY A 50 -2.48 -2.34 -9.50
CA GLY A 50 -2.32 -3.63 -8.84
C GLY A 50 -0.92 -4.20 -8.93
N GLU A 51 0.09 -3.42 -9.30
CA GLU A 51 1.48 -3.88 -9.26
C GLU A 51 1.99 -3.83 -7.82
N LYS A 52 2.56 -4.94 -7.34
CA LYS A 52 3.22 -5.01 -6.03
C LYS A 52 4.45 -4.10 -6.01
N LEU A 53 4.48 -3.19 -5.04
CA LEU A 53 5.58 -2.27 -4.78
C LEU A 53 6.57 -2.84 -3.77
N GLY A 54 6.07 -3.56 -2.76
CA GLY A 54 6.88 -4.14 -1.70
C GLY A 54 6.02 -4.71 -0.57
N TRP A 55 6.68 -5.01 0.54
CA TRP A 55 6.06 -5.45 1.77
C TRP A 55 6.91 -5.02 2.97
N GLY A 56 6.31 -5.02 4.16
CA GLY A 56 6.99 -4.72 5.42
C GLY A 56 6.11 -3.93 6.38
N ASP A 57 6.70 -3.60 7.52
CA ASP A 57 6.08 -2.80 8.56
C ASP A 57 6.07 -1.32 8.17
N LEU A 58 5.01 -0.62 8.58
CA LEU A 58 4.86 0.83 8.41
C LEU A 58 4.67 1.49 9.78
N VAL A 59 5.35 2.62 9.97
CA VAL A 59 5.17 3.52 11.14
C VAL A 59 4.38 4.77 10.71
N PRO A 60 3.82 5.57 11.64
CA PRO A 60 2.98 6.71 11.28
C PRO A 60 3.65 7.70 10.31
N GLU A 61 4.94 7.97 10.49
CA GLU A 61 5.72 8.91 9.67
C GLU A 61 5.89 8.43 8.22
N ASP A 62 5.76 7.12 7.97
CA ASP A 62 5.78 6.61 6.60
C ASP A 62 4.55 7.07 5.82
N PHE A 63 3.37 7.15 6.44
CA PHE A 63 2.14 7.56 5.79
C PHE A 63 2.21 9.01 5.29
N GLU A 64 2.71 9.92 6.13
CA GLU A 64 2.89 11.33 5.77
C GLU A 64 3.91 11.50 4.64
N ARG A 65 5.02 10.75 4.70
CA ARG A 65 6.07 10.78 3.70
C ARG A 65 5.58 10.27 2.35
N ILE A 66 4.82 9.17 2.34
CA ILE A 66 4.17 8.64 1.13
C ILE A 66 3.18 9.67 0.58
N ALA A 67 2.26 10.18 1.41
CA ALA A 67 1.24 11.13 1.00
C ALA A 67 1.85 12.41 0.38
N SER A 68 2.95 12.88 0.93
CA SER A 68 3.67 14.07 0.44
C SER A 68 4.46 13.82 -0.84
N GLY A 69 4.92 12.58 -1.05
CA GLY A 69 5.73 12.20 -2.21
C GLY A 69 4.93 11.74 -3.43
N LEU A 70 3.65 11.34 -3.25
CA LEU A 70 2.80 10.85 -4.34
C LEU A 70 2.35 11.96 -5.28
N LYS A 71 2.32 11.63 -6.59
CA LYS A 71 1.67 12.47 -7.59
C LYS A 71 0.15 12.39 -7.49
N SER A 72 -0.54 13.37 -8.08
CA SER A 72 -2.01 13.47 -8.00
C SER A 72 -2.76 12.29 -8.63
N ASP A 73 -2.13 11.57 -9.55
CA ASP A 73 -2.70 10.39 -10.23
C ASP A 73 -2.20 9.06 -9.66
N GLU A 74 -1.43 9.07 -8.57
CA GLU A 74 -0.85 7.87 -7.96
C GLU A 74 -1.60 7.48 -6.69
N LEU A 75 -1.72 6.16 -6.48
CA LEU A 75 -2.22 5.57 -5.24
C LEU A 75 -1.15 4.65 -4.67
N PHE A 76 -1.04 4.67 -3.34
CA PHE A 76 -0.32 3.68 -2.56
C PHE A 76 -1.34 2.89 -1.73
N ILE A 77 -1.52 1.63 -2.08
CA ILE A 77 -2.54 0.75 -1.52
C ILE A 77 -1.88 -0.18 -0.53
N ILE A 78 -2.42 -0.26 0.68
CA ILE A 78 -1.87 -1.06 1.77
C ILE A 78 -2.89 -2.13 2.14
N LEU A 79 -2.49 -3.39 2.00
CA LEU A 79 -3.34 -4.53 2.36
C LEU A 79 -3.03 -5.04 3.76
N ARG A 80 -4.01 -5.68 4.39
CA ARG A 80 -3.82 -6.37 5.67
C ARG A 80 -2.80 -7.51 5.53
N LYS A 81 -2.11 -7.84 6.64
CA LYS A 81 -1.30 -9.07 6.74
C LYS A 81 -2.15 -10.30 6.47
N VAL A 82 -1.79 -11.07 5.46
CA VAL A 82 -2.56 -12.23 5.04
C VAL A 82 -1.98 -13.50 5.68
N ASP A 83 -2.29 -13.75 6.95
CA ASP A 83 -1.90 -15.01 7.60
C ASP A 83 -2.74 -16.22 7.12
N MET A 84 -3.94 -16.02 6.56
CA MET A 84 -4.86 -17.13 6.21
C MET A 84 -5.18 -17.31 4.72
N TYR A 85 -5.00 -16.30 3.87
CA TYR A 85 -5.34 -16.37 2.43
C TYR A 85 -4.15 -16.71 1.52
N ARG A 86 -2.93 -16.72 2.08
CA ARG A 86 -1.72 -17.20 1.39
C ARG A 86 -1.90 -18.67 0.95
N ASP A 87 -2.78 -19.41 1.62
CA ASP A 87 -2.98 -20.83 1.34
C ASP A 87 -4.05 -21.13 0.28
N SER A 88 -4.98 -20.22 -0.01
CA SER A 88 -6.05 -20.48 -1.01
C SER A 88 -5.79 -19.81 -2.36
N TYR A 89 -5.23 -18.59 -2.37
CA TYR A 89 -5.00 -17.84 -3.61
C TYR A 89 -3.69 -18.25 -4.30
N VAL A 90 -2.60 -18.43 -3.53
CA VAL A 90 -1.31 -18.90 -4.07
C VAL A 90 -1.41 -20.35 -4.58
N ARG A 91 -2.21 -21.21 -3.92
CA ARG A 91 -2.48 -22.57 -4.41
C ARG A 91 -3.25 -22.62 -5.73
N ALA A 92 -3.98 -21.56 -6.08
CA ALA A 92 -4.70 -21.45 -7.34
C ALA A 92 -3.83 -20.94 -8.51
N GLY A 93 -2.51 -20.74 -8.30
CA GLY A 93 -1.60 -20.28 -9.34
C GLY A 93 -1.74 -18.79 -9.70
N SER A 94 -2.26 -17.99 -8.78
CA SER A 94 -2.45 -16.55 -8.98
C SER A 94 -1.14 -15.76 -8.82
N ASP A 95 -1.00 -14.71 -9.63
CA ASP A 95 0.15 -13.82 -9.61
C ASP A 95 0.08 -12.86 -8.41
N GLU A 96 0.90 -13.10 -7.38
CA GLU A 96 0.98 -12.24 -6.18
C GLU A 96 1.49 -10.82 -6.51
N ASP A 97 2.24 -10.67 -7.60
CA ASP A 97 2.76 -9.39 -8.04
C ASP A 97 1.69 -8.53 -8.74
N HIS A 98 0.62 -9.17 -9.22
CA HIS A 98 -0.48 -8.53 -9.95
C HIS A 98 -1.84 -9.17 -9.60
N PRO A 99 -2.31 -9.06 -8.33
CA PRO A 99 -3.62 -9.58 -7.95
C PRO A 99 -4.74 -8.82 -8.68
N PRO A 100 -5.90 -9.46 -8.90
CA PRO A 100 -7.08 -8.77 -9.43
C PRO A 100 -7.51 -7.60 -8.56
N LEU A 101 -8.12 -6.60 -9.19
CA LEU A 101 -8.61 -5.41 -8.48
C LEU A 101 -9.59 -5.79 -7.36
N GLU A 102 -10.46 -6.77 -7.57
CA GLU A 102 -11.40 -7.25 -6.57
C GLU A 102 -10.71 -7.74 -5.29
N TYR A 103 -9.53 -8.35 -5.43
CA TYR A 103 -8.74 -8.77 -4.28
C TYR A 103 -8.18 -7.56 -3.53
N LEU A 104 -7.62 -6.58 -4.25
CA LEU A 104 -7.10 -5.36 -3.64
C LEU A 104 -8.20 -4.61 -2.88
N LEU A 105 -9.37 -4.42 -3.49
CA LEU A 105 -10.51 -3.74 -2.86
C LEU A 105 -10.99 -4.44 -1.59
N ARG A 106 -10.97 -5.77 -1.57
CA ARG A 106 -11.45 -6.57 -0.42
C ARG A 106 -10.47 -6.55 0.75
N GLU A 107 -9.17 -6.59 0.49
CA GLU A 107 -8.13 -6.72 1.54
C GLU A 107 -7.50 -5.38 1.93
N CYS A 108 -7.93 -4.28 1.31
CA CYS A 108 -7.39 -2.95 1.54
C CYS A 108 -7.68 -2.48 2.97
N LEU A 109 -6.64 -2.00 3.66
CA LEU A 109 -6.77 -1.31 4.95
C LEU A 109 -6.62 0.20 4.78
N PHE A 110 -5.64 0.62 3.99
CA PHE A 110 -5.39 2.04 3.75
C PHE A 110 -5.11 2.30 2.27
N ILE A 111 -5.56 3.46 1.82
CA ILE A 111 -5.16 4.04 0.54
C ILE A 111 -4.56 5.40 0.83
N ILE A 112 -3.41 5.67 0.24
CA ILE A 112 -2.78 6.98 0.28
C ILE A 112 -2.78 7.54 -1.14
N ARG A 113 -3.24 8.78 -1.29
CA ARG A 113 -3.06 9.60 -2.49
C ARG A 113 -2.34 10.88 -2.11
N SER A 114 -1.96 11.70 -3.09
CA SER A 114 -1.27 12.96 -2.82
C SER A 114 -1.99 13.78 -1.73
N LYS A 115 -1.29 13.97 -0.61
CA LYS A 115 -1.73 14.71 0.60
C LYS A 115 -2.95 14.15 1.34
N GLU A 116 -3.43 12.96 1.03
CA GLU A 116 -4.63 12.40 1.65
C GLU A 116 -4.44 10.92 1.98
N ILE A 117 -4.84 10.54 3.20
CA ILE A 117 -4.77 9.18 3.72
C ILE A 117 -6.19 8.72 4.04
N PHE A 118 -6.55 7.54 3.56
CA PHE A 118 -7.85 6.93 3.76
C PHE A 118 -7.72 5.64 4.55
N GLU A 119 -8.51 5.49 5.61
CA GLU A 119 -8.78 4.18 6.21
C GLU A 119 -10.00 3.57 5.53
N ILE A 120 -9.88 2.30 5.18
CA ILE A 120 -10.94 1.51 4.57
C ILE A 120 -11.59 0.66 5.65
N THR A 121 -12.77 1.06 6.11
CA THR A 121 -13.49 0.39 7.20
C THR A 121 -14.99 0.70 7.15
N ASP A 122 -15.82 -0.25 7.57
CA ASP A 122 -17.27 -0.08 7.79
C ASP A 122 -17.61 0.16 9.27
N ARG A 123 -16.61 0.16 10.15
CA ARG A 123 -16.79 0.26 11.61
C ARG A 123 -17.07 1.68 12.09
N GLN A 124 -16.90 2.67 11.22
CA GLN A 124 -16.95 4.09 11.54
C GLN A 124 -17.75 4.84 10.48
N GLN A 125 -18.19 6.06 10.79
CA GLN A 125 -18.97 6.87 9.88
C GLN A 125 -18.11 7.32 8.69
N GLU A 126 -18.57 7.00 7.47
CA GLU A 126 -17.91 7.44 6.23
C GLU A 126 -17.79 8.97 6.15
N GLY A 127 -16.68 9.45 5.62
CA GLY A 127 -16.39 10.87 5.49
C GLY A 127 -15.83 11.55 6.74
N THR A 128 -15.82 10.85 7.88
CA THR A 128 -15.18 11.34 9.11
C THR A 128 -13.69 11.51 8.89
N VAL A 129 -13.12 12.58 9.46
CA VAL A 129 -11.68 12.84 9.50
C VAL A 129 -11.22 12.77 10.95
N GLN A 130 -10.23 11.94 11.24
CA GLN A 130 -9.76 11.70 12.60
C GLN A 130 -8.29 11.27 12.62
N GLU A 131 -7.76 11.09 13.83
CA GLU A 131 -6.45 10.49 14.06
C GLU A 131 -6.58 8.97 14.24
N ILE A 132 -5.72 8.21 13.57
CA ILE A 132 -5.71 6.74 13.65
C ILE A 132 -4.27 6.27 13.79
N TYR A 133 -3.95 5.56 14.88
CA TYR A 133 -2.59 5.06 15.15
C TYR A 133 -1.50 6.14 15.10
N GLY A 134 -1.78 7.37 15.53
CA GLY A 134 -0.82 8.49 15.45
C GLY A 134 -0.74 9.16 14.07
N ILE A 135 -1.59 8.75 13.11
CA ILE A 135 -1.67 9.33 11.77
C ILE A 135 -2.82 10.34 11.73
N TYR A 136 -2.56 11.56 11.30
CA TYR A 136 -3.59 12.59 11.09
C TYR A 136 -3.24 13.52 9.91
N PRO A 137 -4.22 13.93 9.06
CA PRO A 137 -5.62 13.51 9.07
C PRO A 137 -5.84 12.19 8.31
N VAL A 138 -6.68 11.31 8.84
CA VAL A 138 -7.16 10.11 8.14
C VAL A 138 -8.66 10.22 7.88
N LYS A 139 -9.05 10.07 6.61
CA LYS A 139 -10.46 10.07 6.18
C LYS A 139 -11.01 8.64 6.09
N VAL A 140 -12.16 8.41 6.68
CA VAL A 140 -12.85 7.11 6.62
C VAL A 140 -13.59 6.96 5.29
N ILE A 141 -13.35 5.85 4.60
CA ILE A 141 -14.09 5.42 3.40
C ILE A 141 -14.58 3.99 3.62
N HIS A 142 -15.83 3.72 3.22
CA HIS A 142 -16.38 2.39 3.33
C HIS A 142 -15.90 1.48 2.18
N PRO A 143 -15.81 0.16 2.38
CA PRO A 143 -15.32 -0.76 1.36
C PRO A 143 -16.05 -0.68 0.00
N HIS A 144 -17.35 -0.40 0.01
CA HIS A 144 -18.15 -0.28 -1.20
C HIS A 144 -17.87 1.01 -2.00
N SER A 145 -17.32 2.03 -1.34
CA SER A 145 -16.99 3.34 -1.93
C SER A 145 -15.57 3.42 -2.50
N ILE A 146 -14.69 2.45 -2.17
CA ILE A 146 -13.27 2.46 -2.57
C ILE A 146 -13.11 2.65 -4.09
N ARG A 147 -13.98 2.04 -4.91
CA ARG A 147 -13.88 2.12 -6.38
C ARG A 147 -13.81 3.56 -6.90
N GLY A 148 -14.45 4.50 -6.21
CA GLY A 148 -14.40 5.93 -6.57
C GLY A 148 -13.02 6.57 -6.46
N LEU A 149 -12.06 5.93 -5.76
CA LEU A 149 -10.67 6.40 -5.67
C LEU A 149 -9.79 5.94 -6.83
N PHE A 150 -10.22 4.92 -7.58
CA PHE A 150 -9.43 4.34 -8.68
C PHE A 150 -9.73 4.98 -10.04
N ILE A 151 -10.77 5.81 -10.13
CA ILE A 151 -11.27 6.47 -11.35
C ILE A 151 -10.54 7.80 -11.56
#